data_AF-A0A9E0EY09-F1
#
_entry.id   AF-A0A9E0EY09-F1
#
_cell.length_a   1.000
_cell.length_b   1.000
_cell.length_c   1.000
_cell.angle_alpha   90.00
_cell.angle_beta   90.00
_cell.angle_gamma   90.00
#
_symmetry.space_group_name_H-M   'P 1'
#
loop_
_entity.id
_entity.type
_entity.pdbx_description
1 polymer ?
#
loop_
_entity_poly.entity_id
_entity_poly.type
_entity_poly.pdbx_seq_one_letter_code
_entity_poly.pdbx_strand_id
1 'polypeptide(L)'
;MNALDIMPFGRNKGYQIGMVYLFDPGYINWALAETDKFCITDMESLEQFKPFVNPSTGFYYEYLALDELNFFIHYFDFTELLYLGSVDFKFSEKAKMQNLFKLKRFGH
;
A
#
# COMPACT_ATOMS: atom_id res chain seq x y z
N MET A 1 -8.05 -8.64 -7.46
CA MET A 1 -7.89 -8.59 -5.99
C MET A 1 -8.53 -7.31 -5.48
N ASN A 2 -8.87 -7.21 -4.21
CA ASN A 2 -9.38 -5.99 -3.58
C ASN A 2 -8.54 -5.62 -2.33
N ALA A 3 -8.80 -4.48 -1.71
CA ALA A 3 -8.07 -3.97 -0.55
C ALA A 3 -8.06 -4.92 0.67
N LEU A 4 -9.06 -5.78 0.81
CA LEU A 4 -9.16 -6.77 1.90
C LEU A 4 -8.44 -8.08 1.57
N ASP A 5 -8.07 -8.33 0.31
CA ASP A 5 -7.30 -9.51 -0.08
C ASP A 5 -5.87 -9.42 0.46
N ILE A 6 -5.25 -10.59 0.64
CA ILE A 6 -3.88 -10.74 1.12
C ILE A 6 -2.88 -10.61 -0.04
N MET A 7 -1.84 -9.78 0.15
CA MET A 7 -0.69 -9.67 -0.74
C MET A 7 -0.04 -11.04 -0.99
N PRO A 8 0.01 -11.52 -2.25
CA PRO A 8 0.41 -12.90 -2.53
C PRO A 8 1.93 -13.11 -2.65
N PHE A 9 2.74 -12.04 -2.73
CA PHE A 9 4.18 -12.11 -2.99
C PHE A 9 4.99 -10.92 -2.46
N GLY A 10 6.31 -11.06 -2.55
CA GLY A 10 7.31 -10.02 -2.25
C GLY A 10 7.45 -9.75 -0.75
N ARG A 11 8.01 -8.59 -0.38
CA ARG A 11 8.27 -8.27 1.04
C ARG A 11 6.99 -8.33 1.87
N ASN A 12 5.93 -7.68 1.38
CA ASN A 12 4.64 -7.53 2.06
C ASN A 12 3.72 -8.76 1.93
N LYS A 13 4.25 -9.96 1.66
CA LYS A 13 3.44 -11.18 1.53
C LYS A 13 2.80 -11.54 2.87
N GLY A 14 1.50 -11.83 2.86
CA GLY A 14 0.74 -12.21 4.07
C GLY A 14 -0.07 -11.06 4.68
N TYR A 15 0.16 -9.83 4.23
CA TYR A 15 -0.51 -8.62 4.73
C TYR A 15 -1.63 -8.16 3.79
N GLN A 16 -2.63 -7.45 4.32
CA GLN A 16 -3.75 -6.95 3.52
C GLN A 16 -3.31 -5.84 2.56
N ILE A 17 -3.81 -5.87 1.32
CA ILE A 17 -3.46 -4.90 0.27
C ILE A 17 -3.73 -3.46 0.70
N GLY A 18 -4.85 -3.20 1.39
CA GLY A 18 -5.21 -1.87 1.90
C GLY A 18 -4.26 -1.36 2.98
N MET A 19 -3.80 -2.22 3.88
CA MET A 19 -2.79 -1.85 4.89
C MET A 19 -1.46 -1.51 4.21
N VAL A 20 -1.01 -2.35 3.28
CA VAL A 20 0.20 -2.10 2.50
C VAL A 20 0.07 -0.82 1.65
N TYR A 21 -1.12 -0.46 1.17
CA TYR A 21 -1.35 0.83 0.51
C TYR A 21 -1.22 2.03 1.47
N LEU A 22 -1.73 1.92 2.71
CA LEU A 22 -1.68 3.02 3.69
C LEU A 22 -0.26 3.31 4.20
N PHE A 23 0.60 2.28 4.27
CA PHE A 23 1.98 2.38 4.76
C PHE A 23 3.05 2.30 3.65
N ASP A 24 2.71 1.89 2.44
CA ASP A 24 3.65 1.76 1.31
C ASP A 24 2.92 1.83 -0.05
N PRO A 25 2.27 2.97 -0.36
CA PRO A 25 1.52 3.12 -1.60
C PRO A 25 2.43 3.02 -2.85
N GLY A 26 3.72 3.33 -2.69
CA GLY A 26 4.75 3.18 -3.71
C GLY A 26 4.96 1.72 -4.13
N TYR A 27 4.98 0.78 -3.18
CA TYR A 27 5.10 -0.64 -3.48
C TYR A 27 3.85 -1.21 -4.17
N ILE A 28 2.64 -0.79 -3.78
CA ILE A 28 1.42 -1.17 -4.51
C ILE A 28 1.45 -0.63 -5.94
N ASN A 29 1.85 0.64 -6.13
CA ASN A 29 2.05 1.22 -7.47
C ASN A 29 3.07 0.43 -8.31
N TRP A 30 4.22 0.07 -7.73
CA TRP A 30 5.24 -0.76 -8.40
C TRP A 30 4.69 -2.15 -8.76
N ALA A 31 4.01 -2.83 -7.83
CA ALA A 31 3.45 -4.16 -8.05
C ALA A 31 2.44 -4.14 -9.21
N LEU A 32 1.64 -3.08 -9.32
CA LEU A 32 0.70 -2.88 -10.43
C LEU A 32 1.39 -2.53 -11.75
N ALA A 33 2.49 -1.78 -11.73
CA ALA A 33 3.22 -1.36 -12.92
C ALA A 33 4.14 -2.45 -13.52
N GLU A 34 4.77 -3.27 -12.68
CA GLU A 34 5.89 -4.15 -13.09
C GLU A 34 5.61 -5.66 -12.94
N THR A 35 4.49 -6.09 -12.35
CA THR A 35 4.20 -7.53 -12.18
C THR A 35 2.97 -7.98 -12.97
N ASP A 36 3.08 -9.11 -13.67
CA ASP A 36 2.02 -9.63 -14.55
C ASP A 36 0.83 -10.23 -13.79
N LYS A 37 1.04 -10.63 -12.53
CA LYS A 37 0.09 -11.44 -11.74
C LYS A 37 -0.64 -10.66 -10.65
N PHE A 38 -0.50 -9.33 -10.62
CA PHE A 38 -1.13 -8.46 -9.64
C PHE A 38 -2.05 -7.44 -10.30
N CYS A 39 -3.32 -7.45 -9.94
CA CYS A 39 -4.28 -6.42 -10.32
C CYS A 39 -5.36 -6.26 -9.25
N ILE A 40 -5.78 -5.02 -9.05
CA ILE A 40 -6.79 -4.63 -8.07
C ILE A 40 -8.06 -4.12 -8.77
N THR A 41 -9.22 -4.53 -8.29
CA THR A 41 -10.55 -4.17 -8.84
C THR A 41 -11.08 -2.85 -8.29
N ASP A 42 -10.56 -2.41 -7.14
CA ASP A 42 -11.02 -1.28 -6.33
C ASP A 42 -9.97 -0.15 -6.22
N MET A 43 -9.17 0.02 -7.28
CA MET A 43 -8.14 1.06 -7.38
C MET A 43 -8.63 2.46 -7.02
N GLU A 44 -9.81 2.84 -7.54
CA GLU A 44 -10.43 4.14 -7.27
C GLU A 44 -10.88 4.30 -5.81
N SER A 45 -11.18 3.19 -5.12
CA SER A 45 -11.48 3.19 -3.69
C SER A 45 -10.21 3.35 -2.87
N LEU A 46 -9.09 2.73 -3.28
CA LEU A 46 -7.79 2.96 -2.62
C LEU A 46 -7.34 4.42 -2.72
N GLU A 47 -7.43 5.07 -3.89
CA GLU A 47 -7.05 6.48 -4.06
C GLU A 47 -7.90 7.49 -3.24
N GLN A 48 -8.99 7.05 -2.60
CA GLN A 48 -9.77 7.90 -1.68
C GLN A 48 -9.20 7.92 -0.26
N PHE A 49 -8.41 6.92 0.13
CA PHE A 49 -7.69 6.93 1.39
C PHE A 49 -6.40 7.75 1.26
N LYS A 50 -5.98 8.41 2.34
CA LYS A 50 -4.73 9.19 2.39
C LYS A 50 -3.66 8.39 3.16
N PRO A 51 -2.62 7.87 2.48
CA PRO A 51 -1.54 7.14 3.15
C PRO A 51 -0.75 8.00 4.15
N PHE A 52 -0.18 7.36 5.18
CA PHE A 52 0.42 8.02 6.36
C PHE A 52 1.89 8.43 6.17
N VAL A 53 2.20 9.72 6.24
CA VAL A 53 3.58 10.23 6.11
C VAL A 53 4.14 10.68 7.45
N ASN A 54 5.36 10.23 7.77
CA ASN A 54 6.17 10.84 8.83
C ASN A 54 6.67 12.23 8.33
N PRO A 55 6.21 13.35 8.93
CA PRO A 55 6.52 14.69 8.42
C PRO A 55 7.98 15.10 8.62
N SER A 56 8.71 14.43 9.52
CA SER A 56 10.11 14.71 9.82
C SER A 56 11.07 14.16 8.76
N THR A 57 10.63 13.15 7.99
CA THR A 57 11.48 12.46 7.00
C THR A 57 10.88 12.40 5.60
N GLY A 58 9.57 12.60 5.44
CA GLY A 58 8.87 12.55 4.15
C GLY A 58 8.77 11.15 3.53
N PHE A 59 9.27 10.12 4.22
CA PHE A 59 9.27 8.74 3.76
C PHE A 59 8.47 7.84 4.71
N TYR A 60 7.92 6.78 4.11
CA TYR A 60 7.32 5.67 4.81
C TYR A 60 8.45 4.71 5.21
N TYR A 61 8.60 4.45 6.51
CA TYR A 61 9.41 3.34 6.99
C TYR A 61 8.53 2.08 7.07
N GLU A 62 9.15 0.90 6.91
CA GLU A 62 8.43 -0.33 6.58
C GLU A 62 7.42 -0.79 7.65
N TYR A 63 6.26 -1.30 7.17
CA TYR A 63 5.15 -2.00 7.88
C TYR A 63 4.18 -1.13 8.73
N LEU A 64 3.24 -1.75 9.47
CA LEU A 64 3.03 -1.54 10.94
C LEU A 64 1.54 -1.50 11.47
N ALA A 65 1.08 -2.61 12.12
CA ALA A 65 -0.22 -3.05 12.69
C ALA A 65 -0.18 -4.54 13.22
N LEU A 66 -0.85 -4.89 14.33
CA LEU A 66 -0.81 -6.15 15.13
C LEU A 66 0.52 -6.94 15.36
N ASP A 67 0.95 -7.90 14.53
CA ASP A 67 2.36 -8.40 14.55
C ASP A 67 3.30 -7.20 14.40
N GLU A 68 2.87 -6.34 13.50
CA GLU A 68 3.50 -5.12 13.09
C GLU A 68 3.13 -3.96 14.08
N LEU A 69 2.20 -4.14 15.05
CA LEU A 69 2.05 -3.28 16.24
C LEU A 69 3.13 -3.63 17.28
N ASN A 70 3.45 -4.91 17.47
CA ASN A 70 4.58 -5.32 18.31
C ASN A 70 5.93 -4.88 17.72
N PHE A 71 6.07 -4.84 16.39
CA PHE A 71 7.24 -4.23 15.73
C PHE A 71 7.25 -2.69 15.91
N PHE A 72 6.09 -2.00 15.81
CA PHE A 72 5.98 -0.56 16.13
C PHE A 72 6.51 -0.23 17.54
N ILE A 73 6.07 -0.98 18.56
CA ILE A 73 6.33 -0.67 19.98
C ILE A 73 7.78 -1.00 20.40
N HIS A 74 8.52 -1.83 19.65
CA HIS A 74 9.89 -2.21 20.01
C HIS A 74 10.98 -1.25 19.52
N TYR A 75 10.69 -0.42 18.51
CA TYR A 75 11.67 0.46 17.86
C TYR A 75 11.34 1.96 17.89
N PHE A 76 10.08 2.34 18.16
CA PHE A 76 9.64 3.73 18.19
C PHE A 76 8.99 4.12 19.52
N ASP A 77 9.29 5.32 20.00
CA ASP A 77 8.64 5.89 21.18
C ASP A 77 7.25 6.44 20.81
N PHE A 78 6.30 6.33 21.74
CA PHE A 78 4.87 6.57 21.52
C PHE A 78 4.57 8.01 21.06
N THR A 79 5.49 8.94 21.31
CA THR A 79 5.43 10.34 20.92
C THR A 79 5.49 10.57 19.41
N GLU A 80 6.12 9.70 18.61
CA GLU A 80 6.26 9.94 17.17
C GLU A 80 4.94 9.73 16.39
N LEU A 81 4.06 8.86 16.89
CA LEU A 81 2.75 8.59 16.29
C LEU A 81 1.82 9.82 16.29
N LEU A 82 1.96 10.71 17.27
CA LEU A 82 1.21 11.97 17.36
C LEU A 82 1.52 12.96 16.22
N TYR A 83 2.59 12.72 15.46
CA TYR A 83 3.02 13.57 14.36
C TYR A 83 2.76 12.98 12.98
N LEU A 84 2.20 11.77 12.85
CA LEU A 84 1.90 11.20 11.52
C LEU A 84 0.91 12.09 10.76
N GLY A 85 1.36 12.63 9.63
CA GLY A 85 0.53 13.31 8.66
C GLY A 85 -0.09 12.33 7.66
N SER A 86 -0.87 12.86 6.73
CA SER A 86 -1.42 12.09 5.61
C SER A 86 -1.22 12.86 4.30
N VAL A 87 -0.89 12.18 3.21
CA VAL A 87 -0.72 12.82 1.89
C VAL A 87 -1.71 12.28 0.87
N ASP A 88 -1.99 13.08 -0.15
CA ASP A 88 -2.69 12.62 -1.34
C ASP A 88 -1.73 11.78 -2.20
N PHE A 89 -2.08 10.52 -2.45
CA PHE A 89 -1.35 9.63 -3.34
C PHE A 89 -2.18 9.30 -4.57
N LYS A 90 -1.53 9.24 -5.74
CA LYS A 90 -2.14 8.78 -6.99
C LYS A 90 -1.25 7.74 -7.65
N PHE A 91 -1.87 6.68 -8.16
CA PHE A 91 -1.17 5.69 -8.96
C PHE A 91 -0.63 6.33 -10.24
N SER A 92 0.55 5.89 -10.65
CA SER A 92 1.15 6.27 -11.93
C SER A 92 0.29 5.79 -13.10
N GLU A 93 0.31 6.52 -14.21
CA GLU A 93 -0.43 6.13 -15.42
C GLU A 93 0.01 4.76 -15.95
N LYS A 94 1.29 4.37 -15.77
CA LYS A 94 1.75 3.01 -16.05
C LYS A 94 1.03 1.97 -15.19
N ALA A 95 0.94 2.17 -13.88
CA ALA A 95 0.23 1.28 -12.97
C ALA A 95 -1.26 1.15 -13.33
N LYS A 96 -1.93 2.28 -13.64
CA LYS A 96 -3.34 2.30 -14.06
C LYS A 96 -3.57 1.52 -15.37
N MET A 97 -2.78 1.80 -16.41
CA MET A 97 -2.88 1.10 -17.70
C MET A 97 -2.62 -0.40 -17.56
N GLN A 98 -1.58 -0.79 -16.82
CA GLN A 98 -1.26 -2.20 -16.60
C GLN A 98 -2.34 -2.90 -15.77
N ASN A 99 -2.89 -2.25 -14.74
CA ASN A 99 -4.00 -2.78 -13.97
C ASN A 99 -5.23 -3.03 -14.86
N LEU A 100 -5.64 -2.04 -15.66
CA LEU A 100 -6.78 -2.17 -16.58
C LEU A 100 -6.58 -3.27 -17.64
N PHE A 101 -5.38 -3.40 -18.18
CA PHE A 101 -5.04 -4.48 -19.12
C PHE A 101 -5.15 -5.87 -18.46
N LYS A 102 -4.65 -6.00 -17.24
CA LYS A 102 -4.71 -7.26 -16.46
C LYS A 102 -6.14 -7.63 -16.06
N LEU A 103 -6.95 -6.68 -15.59
CA LEU A 103 -8.36 -6.93 -15.26
C LEU A 103 -9.12 -7.52 -16.46
N LYS A 104 -9.03 -6.87 -17.64
CA LYS A 104 -9.61 -7.36 -18.89
C LYS A 104 -9.13 -8.76 -19.28
N ARG A 105 -7.84 -9.06 -19.05
CA ARG A 105 -7.26 -10.39 -19.33
C ARG A 105 -7.76 -11.48 -18.36
N PHE A 106 -8.04 -11.14 -17.11
CA PHE A 106 -8.49 -12.08 -16.09
C PHE A 106 -10.02 -12.19 -15.98
N GLY A 107 -10.78 -11.40 -16.75
CA GLY A 107 -12.25 -11.46 -16.77
C GLY A 107 -12.91 -10.69 -15.62
N HIS A 108 -12.26 -9.61 -15.17
CA HIS A 108 -12.78 -8.66 -14.19
C HIS A 108 -13.20 -7.34 -14.84
#